data_AF-A0A7Y3R4G4-F1
#
_entry.id   AF-A0A7Y3R4G4-F1
#
_cell.length_a   1.000
_cell.length_b   1.000
_cell.length_c   1.000
_cell.angle_alpha   90.00
_cell.angle_beta   90.00
_cell.angle_gamma   90.00
#
_symmetry.space_group_name_H-M   'P 1'
#
loop_
_entity.id
_entity.type
_entity.pdbx_description
1 polymer ?
#
loop_
_entity_poly.entity_id
_entity_poly.type
_entity_poly.pdbx_seq_one_letter_code
_entity_poly.pdbx_strand_id
1 'polypeptide(L)'
;MKLGRNDPCHCGSGKKFKRCCMDNVSKQHAQVFDDAEAILAMNPDLSIDELNAALQHKVQDRNNQPHPDFCGVTPTQMANWLYAPFAQLQWVTIKTPTDFSDSPVMRYLSLILEEAMANEGSFKATSKGNLPVKLVKQASELLPEFSVAQFEHHISISEFAGSNEDKFNALHYTRVLAEISGIIYRRSGRYHVKKEAQKQYQAQGLQAFFKPMLEAAISKYNWGYLDSFEYDIDLRTFWLFMLWRIQSHNSVDQLVEEVMIAFPDLLLALPTDDNFPLKRKVSLLIESRFIERFLQFWGFIIIDPRCYVNGDPIARVVQVQPLLKQAFQFTINT
;
A
#
# COMPACT_ATOMS: atom_id res chain seq x y z
N MET A 1 16.82 -39.80 10.45
CA MET A 1 18.13 -39.10 10.58
C MET A 1 17.85 -37.63 10.82
N LYS A 2 18.35 -37.02 11.91
CA LYS A 2 18.27 -35.57 12.09
C LYS A 2 19.46 -34.96 11.34
N LEU A 3 19.20 -34.15 10.31
CA LEU A 3 20.25 -33.39 9.62
C LEU A 3 20.90 -32.42 10.61
N GLY A 4 22.23 -32.46 10.71
CA GLY A 4 23.02 -31.49 11.46
C GLY A 4 23.05 -30.13 10.76
N ARG A 5 23.13 -29.04 11.54
CA ARG A 5 23.12 -27.66 11.01
C ARG A 5 24.26 -27.38 10.00
N ASN A 6 25.40 -28.05 10.16
CA ASN A 6 26.56 -27.88 9.29
C ASN A 6 26.62 -28.89 8.13
N ASP A 7 25.70 -29.85 8.04
CA ASP A 7 25.67 -30.85 6.97
C ASP A 7 25.29 -30.22 5.62
N PRO A 8 25.65 -30.85 4.48
CA PRO A 8 25.14 -30.44 3.17
C PRO A 8 23.61 -30.43 3.15
N CYS A 9 23.04 -29.38 2.55
CA CYS A 9 21.60 -29.23 2.48
C CYS A 9 20.98 -30.31 1.58
N HIS A 10 19.86 -30.90 2.03
CA HIS A 10 19.16 -31.97 1.33
C HIS A 10 18.54 -31.54 -0.01
N CYS A 11 18.40 -30.24 -0.27
CA CYS A 11 17.89 -29.73 -1.56
C CYS A 11 18.91 -29.80 -2.70
N GLY A 12 20.12 -30.33 -2.45
CA GLY A 12 21.16 -30.49 -3.49
C GLY A 12 21.89 -29.20 -3.85
N SER A 13 21.69 -28.11 -3.11
CA SER A 13 22.32 -26.81 -3.39
C SER A 13 23.83 -26.74 -3.10
N GLY A 14 24.41 -27.77 -2.46
CA GLY A 14 25.80 -27.78 -2.00
C GLY A 14 26.09 -26.84 -0.82
N LYS A 15 25.11 -26.05 -0.35
CA LYS A 15 25.24 -25.16 0.83
C LYS A 15 25.05 -25.94 2.13
N LYS A 16 25.61 -25.44 3.25
CA LYS A 16 25.28 -25.95 4.60
C LYS A 16 23.77 -25.82 4.86
N PHE A 17 23.15 -26.80 5.51
CA PHE A 17 21.71 -26.81 5.81
C PHE A 17 21.25 -25.53 6.53
N LYS A 18 22.06 -25.05 7.50
CA LYS A 18 21.82 -23.79 8.23
C LYS A 18 21.81 -22.52 7.38
N ARG A 19 22.26 -22.59 6.13
CA ARG A 19 22.31 -21.48 5.17
C ARG A 19 21.38 -21.68 3.98
N CYS A 20 20.51 -22.69 4.00
CA CYS A 20 19.68 -23.03 2.84
C CYS A 20 18.23 -23.36 3.19
N CYS A 21 17.93 -24.56 3.69
CA CYS A 21 16.55 -24.97 3.96
C CYS A 21 16.14 -24.85 5.44
N MET A 22 16.98 -24.29 6.32
CA MET A 22 16.53 -23.81 7.63
C MET A 22 15.65 -22.56 7.49
N ASP A 23 14.85 -22.30 8.51
CA ASP A 23 14.07 -21.06 8.64
C ASP A 23 14.98 -19.82 8.70
N ASN A 24 14.39 -18.65 8.40
CA ASN A 24 15.14 -17.40 8.27
C ASN A 24 15.79 -16.94 9.58
N VAL A 25 15.13 -17.15 10.73
CA VAL A 25 15.69 -16.81 12.05
C VAL A 25 16.92 -17.66 12.33
N SER A 26 16.84 -18.97 12.07
CA SER A 26 17.96 -19.89 12.22
C SER A 26 19.13 -19.58 11.29
N LYS A 27 18.85 -19.12 10.05
CA LYS A 27 19.88 -18.67 9.10
C LYS A 27 20.59 -17.40 9.61
N GLN A 28 19.84 -16.42 10.10
CA GLN A 28 20.41 -15.19 10.65
C GLN A 28 21.27 -15.48 11.88
N HIS A 29 20.79 -16.32 12.81
CA HIS A 29 21.57 -16.75 13.96
C HIS A 29 22.86 -17.46 13.53
N ALA A 30 22.76 -18.41 12.60
CA ALA A 30 23.93 -19.11 12.07
C ALA A 30 24.95 -18.16 11.44
N GLN A 31 24.49 -17.12 10.76
CA GLN A 31 25.34 -16.12 10.14
C GLN A 31 26.08 -15.27 11.18
N VAL A 32 25.41 -14.84 12.26
CA VAL A 32 26.06 -14.09 13.35
C VAL A 32 27.15 -14.93 14.04
N PHE A 33 26.87 -16.22 14.28
CA PHE A 33 27.88 -17.13 14.82
C PHE A 33 29.08 -17.29 13.88
N ASP A 34 28.84 -17.50 12.57
CA ASP A 34 29.90 -17.61 11.58
C ASP A 34 30.72 -16.30 11.48
N ASP A 35 30.08 -15.15 11.65
CA ASP A 35 30.73 -13.84 11.66
C ASP A 35 31.61 -13.65 12.90
N ALA A 36 31.15 -14.07 14.07
CA ALA A 36 31.92 -14.03 15.31
C ALA A 36 33.14 -14.96 15.24
N GLU A 37 32.97 -16.19 14.73
CA GLU A 37 34.08 -17.13 14.49
C GLU A 37 35.13 -16.53 13.55
N ALA A 38 34.71 -15.89 12.45
CA ALA A 38 35.62 -15.27 11.50
C ALA A 38 36.40 -14.09 12.11
N ILE A 39 35.74 -13.24 12.90
CA ILE A 39 36.38 -12.09 13.56
C ILE A 39 37.41 -12.56 14.60
N LEU A 40 37.05 -13.54 15.44
CA LEU A 40 37.95 -14.12 16.43
C LEU A 40 39.13 -14.87 15.78
N ALA A 41 38.93 -15.51 14.62
CA ALA A 41 40.02 -16.13 13.88
C ALA A 41 41.04 -15.12 13.34
N MET A 42 40.61 -13.89 13.01
CA MET A 42 41.49 -12.82 12.54
C MET A 42 42.13 -12.03 13.69
N ASN A 43 41.42 -11.87 14.81
CA ASN A 43 41.88 -11.13 15.99
C ASN A 43 41.49 -11.91 17.26
N PRO A 44 42.32 -12.88 17.69
CA PRO A 44 41.95 -13.80 18.78
C PRO A 44 41.90 -13.15 20.16
N ASP A 45 42.56 -12.00 20.34
CA ASP A 45 42.69 -11.31 21.63
C ASP A 45 41.63 -10.21 21.86
N LEU A 46 40.59 -10.15 21.03
CA LEU A 46 39.50 -9.18 21.19
C LEU A 46 38.77 -9.38 22.52
N SER A 47 38.53 -8.28 23.23
CA SER A 47 37.57 -8.26 24.32
C SER A 47 36.15 -8.50 23.81
N ILE A 48 35.24 -8.88 24.71
CA ILE A 48 33.82 -9.07 24.38
C ILE A 48 33.20 -7.77 23.82
N ASP A 49 33.60 -6.62 24.36
CA ASP A 49 33.09 -5.31 23.92
C ASP A 49 33.56 -4.97 22.50
N GLU A 50 34.82 -5.25 22.18
CA GLU A 50 35.37 -5.04 20.84
C GLU A 50 34.77 -6.02 19.81
N LEU A 51 34.55 -7.29 20.20
CA LEU A 51 33.85 -8.26 19.37
C LEU A 51 32.41 -7.82 19.08
N ASN A 52 31.69 -7.34 20.08
CA ASN A 52 30.34 -6.81 19.91
C ASN A 52 30.31 -5.59 18.99
N ALA A 53 31.24 -4.66 19.14
CA ALA A 53 31.36 -3.49 18.27
C ALA A 53 31.67 -3.89 16.81
N ALA A 54 32.58 -4.84 16.60
CA ALA A 54 32.91 -5.35 15.27
C ALA A 54 31.70 -6.07 14.61
N LEU A 55 30.95 -6.87 15.38
CA LEU A 55 29.73 -7.51 14.92
C LEU A 55 28.65 -6.48 14.55
N GLN A 56 28.46 -5.44 15.36
CA GLN A 56 27.53 -4.34 15.07
C GLN A 56 27.90 -3.62 13.77
N HIS A 57 29.18 -3.29 13.57
CA HIS A 57 29.66 -2.67 12.33
C HIS A 57 29.37 -3.55 11.12
N LYS A 58 29.65 -4.86 11.22
CA LYS A 58 29.40 -5.81 10.12
C LYS A 58 27.91 -5.94 9.78
N VAL A 59 27.04 -5.95 10.79
CA VAL A 59 25.58 -5.94 10.59
C VAL A 59 25.14 -4.63 9.94
N GLN A 60 25.68 -3.50 10.38
CA GLN A 60 25.36 -2.18 9.82
C GLN A 60 25.81 -2.07 8.35
N ASP A 61 27.02 -2.50 8.02
CA ASP A 61 27.52 -2.52 6.64
C ASP A 61 26.60 -3.34 5.74
N ARG A 62 26.24 -4.55 6.19
CA ARG A 62 25.34 -5.43 5.43
C ARG A 62 23.96 -4.81 5.24
N ASN A 63 23.40 -4.20 6.29
CA ASN A 63 22.09 -3.56 6.22
C ASN A 63 22.07 -2.32 5.31
N ASN A 64 23.23 -1.78 4.97
CA ASN A 64 23.39 -0.66 4.04
C ASN A 64 23.92 -1.07 2.66
N GLN A 65 23.98 -2.38 2.36
CA GLN A 65 24.26 -2.87 1.01
C GLN A 65 22.96 -3.17 0.25
N PRO A 66 22.90 -2.90 -1.07
CA PRO A 66 21.79 -3.31 -1.93
C PRO A 66 21.47 -4.80 -1.78
N HIS A 67 20.19 -5.12 -1.56
CA HIS A 67 19.74 -6.50 -1.44
C HIS A 67 18.92 -6.91 -2.69
N PRO A 68 19.25 -8.03 -3.35
CA PRO A 68 18.55 -8.45 -4.57
C PRO A 68 17.07 -8.74 -4.32
N ASP A 69 16.72 -9.36 -3.19
CA ASP A 69 15.32 -9.63 -2.83
C ASP A 69 14.51 -8.36 -2.57
N PHE A 70 15.17 -7.21 -2.36
CA PHE A 70 14.53 -5.90 -2.23
C PHE A 70 14.72 -5.05 -3.50
N CYS A 71 14.97 -5.69 -4.64
CA CYS A 71 15.15 -5.04 -5.94
C CYS A 71 16.26 -3.96 -5.92
N GLY A 72 17.30 -4.15 -5.10
CA GLY A 72 18.44 -3.24 -5.01
C GLY A 72 18.36 -2.18 -3.91
N VAL A 73 17.25 -2.05 -3.17
CA VAL A 73 17.26 -1.21 -1.96
C VAL A 73 17.95 -1.95 -0.80
N THR A 74 18.48 -1.18 0.14
CA THR A 74 19.14 -1.75 1.32
C THR A 74 18.11 -2.19 2.38
N PRO A 75 18.44 -3.16 3.24
CA PRO A 75 17.60 -3.49 4.39
C PRO A 75 17.26 -2.30 5.29
N THR A 76 18.17 -1.34 5.46
CA THR A 76 17.90 -0.08 6.20
C THR A 76 16.82 0.76 5.50
N GLN A 77 16.90 0.90 4.17
CA GLN A 77 15.89 1.63 3.40
C GLN A 77 14.52 0.95 3.50
N MET A 78 14.50 -0.38 3.33
CA MET A 78 13.29 -1.17 3.47
C MET A 78 12.68 -1.04 4.87
N ALA A 79 13.49 -1.14 5.93
CA ALA A 79 13.00 -1.01 7.30
C ALA A 79 12.31 0.35 7.55
N ASN A 80 12.85 1.44 7.01
CA ASN A 80 12.16 2.74 7.08
C ASN A 80 10.81 2.70 6.35
N TRP A 81 10.76 2.14 5.15
CA TRP A 81 9.53 2.08 4.35
C TRP A 81 8.42 1.25 4.99
N LEU A 82 8.78 0.17 5.69
CA LEU A 82 7.81 -0.71 6.35
C LEU A 82 7.29 -0.14 7.67
N TYR A 83 8.14 0.60 8.41
CA TYR A 83 7.88 0.87 9.84
C TYR A 83 7.91 2.35 10.24
N ALA A 84 8.46 3.25 9.41
CA ALA A 84 8.52 4.66 9.77
C ALA A 84 7.12 5.31 9.70
N PRO A 85 6.80 6.22 10.63
CA PRO A 85 5.63 7.08 10.50
C PRO A 85 5.64 7.88 9.19
N PHE A 86 4.47 8.27 8.68
CA PHE A 86 4.32 8.98 7.41
C PHE A 86 5.24 10.20 7.26
N ALA A 87 5.38 11.01 8.32
CA ALA A 87 6.24 12.19 8.33
C ALA A 87 7.76 11.90 8.37
N GLN A 88 8.15 10.65 8.61
CA GLN A 88 9.53 10.19 8.77
C GLN A 88 9.97 9.24 7.65
N LEU A 89 9.13 9.08 6.62
CA LEU A 89 9.51 8.33 5.42
C LEU A 89 10.69 9.01 4.74
N GLN A 90 11.70 8.21 4.43
CA GLN A 90 12.93 8.63 3.78
C GLN A 90 12.98 8.03 2.36
N TRP A 91 13.83 8.62 1.52
CA TRP A 91 14.00 8.25 0.11
C TRP A 91 12.74 8.40 -0.77
N VAL A 92 11.71 9.04 -0.25
CA VAL A 92 10.52 9.47 -0.99
C VAL A 92 10.13 10.87 -0.53
N THR A 93 9.86 11.76 -1.48
CA THR A 93 9.21 13.04 -1.21
C THR A 93 7.74 12.92 -1.56
N ILE A 94 6.87 13.07 -0.56
CA ILE A 94 5.42 13.11 -0.74
C ILE A 94 4.97 14.57 -0.79
N LYS A 95 4.58 15.03 -1.98
CA LYS A 95 4.10 16.39 -2.24
C LYS A 95 2.58 16.39 -2.31
N THR A 96 1.98 17.51 -1.91
CA THR A 96 0.56 17.76 -2.18
C THR A 96 0.44 18.26 -3.62
N PRO A 97 -0.32 17.56 -4.50
CA PRO A 97 -0.60 18.04 -5.84
C PRO A 97 -1.31 19.40 -5.83
N THR A 98 -1.08 20.20 -6.87
CA THR A 98 -1.72 21.51 -7.02
C THR A 98 -3.10 21.42 -7.68
N ASP A 99 -3.32 20.37 -8.47
CA ASP A 99 -4.58 20.07 -9.15
C ASP A 99 -5.06 18.67 -8.76
N PHE A 100 -6.37 18.57 -8.51
CA PHE A 100 -7.07 17.35 -8.13
C PHE A 100 -8.19 17.00 -9.11
N SER A 101 -8.27 17.69 -10.26
CA SER A 101 -9.28 17.46 -11.29
C SER A 101 -9.49 15.98 -11.61
N ASP A 102 -8.40 15.23 -11.78
CA ASP A 102 -8.37 13.80 -12.10
C ASP A 102 -8.43 12.85 -10.89
N SER A 103 -8.54 13.35 -9.65
CA SER A 103 -8.53 12.52 -8.44
C SER A 103 -9.95 12.26 -7.92
N PRO A 104 -10.51 11.03 -8.07
CA PRO A 104 -11.87 10.74 -7.63
C PRO A 104 -12.06 11.02 -6.13
N VAL A 105 -11.16 10.49 -5.28
CA VAL A 105 -11.22 10.71 -3.83
C VAL A 105 -11.25 12.20 -3.46
N MET A 106 -10.39 13.02 -4.07
CA MET A 106 -10.32 14.44 -3.72
C MET A 106 -11.52 15.23 -4.27
N ARG A 107 -12.04 14.87 -5.46
CA ARG A 107 -13.24 15.50 -6.03
C ARG A 107 -14.50 15.13 -5.26
N TYR A 108 -14.63 13.88 -4.83
CA TYR A 108 -15.71 13.44 -3.95
C TYR A 108 -15.65 14.11 -2.58
N LEU A 109 -14.45 14.32 -2.02
CA LEU A 109 -14.27 15.11 -0.80
C LEU A 109 -14.77 16.55 -1.00
N SER A 110 -14.47 17.17 -2.14
CA SER A 110 -14.95 18.51 -2.48
C SER A 110 -16.46 18.61 -2.37
N LEU A 111 -17.20 17.67 -2.97
CA LEU A 111 -18.67 17.64 -2.89
C LEU A 111 -19.19 17.51 -1.44
N ILE A 112 -18.54 16.67 -0.63
CA ILE A 112 -18.90 16.51 0.79
C ILE A 112 -18.67 17.81 1.57
N LEU A 113 -17.54 18.48 1.35
CA LEU A 113 -17.19 19.72 2.01
C LEU A 113 -18.09 20.87 1.54
N GLU A 114 -18.33 21.01 0.24
CA GLU A 114 -19.20 22.04 -0.34
C GLU A 114 -20.63 21.93 0.18
N GLU A 115 -21.21 20.72 0.18
CA GLU A 115 -22.56 20.50 0.73
C GLU A 115 -22.60 20.86 2.22
N ALA A 116 -21.57 20.52 3.00
CA ALA A 116 -21.51 20.93 4.40
C ALA A 116 -21.37 22.45 4.56
N MET A 117 -20.47 23.09 3.83
CA MET A 117 -20.21 24.54 3.93
C MET A 117 -21.42 25.38 3.49
N ALA A 118 -22.17 24.91 2.49
CA ALA A 118 -23.44 25.51 2.08
C ALA A 118 -24.55 25.40 3.14
N ASN A 119 -24.39 24.50 4.12
CA ASN A 119 -25.35 24.23 5.19
C ASN A 119 -24.73 24.45 6.58
N GLU A 120 -24.04 25.58 6.76
CA GLU A 120 -23.46 26.02 8.05
C GLU A 120 -22.46 25.02 8.67
N GLY A 121 -21.79 24.23 7.82
CA GLY A 121 -20.79 23.24 8.19
C GLY A 121 -21.33 21.83 8.47
N SER A 122 -22.59 21.53 8.14
CA SER A 122 -23.16 20.18 8.32
C SER A 122 -24.29 19.86 7.35
N PHE A 123 -24.50 18.60 7.01
CA PHE A 123 -25.65 18.16 6.21
C PHE A 123 -26.28 16.87 6.74
N LYS A 124 -27.55 16.62 6.40
CA LYS A 124 -28.30 15.46 6.89
C LYS A 124 -27.78 14.18 6.22
N ALA A 125 -27.51 13.13 6.99
CA ALA A 125 -27.25 11.79 6.47
C ALA A 125 -28.58 11.04 6.22
N THR A 126 -28.54 9.93 5.47
CA THR A 126 -29.69 9.03 5.41
C THR A 126 -29.94 8.36 6.77
N SER A 127 -31.05 7.64 6.92
CA SER A 127 -31.35 6.87 8.13
C SER A 127 -30.28 5.82 8.46
N LYS A 128 -29.67 5.22 7.43
CA LYS A 128 -28.52 4.29 7.60
C LYS A 128 -27.21 5.01 7.93
N GLY A 129 -27.17 6.33 7.77
CA GLY A 129 -25.96 7.12 7.92
C GLY A 129 -25.18 7.32 6.63
N ASN A 130 -25.75 7.00 5.48
CA ASN A 130 -25.10 7.23 4.21
C ASN A 130 -25.20 8.70 3.79
N LEU A 131 -24.43 9.09 2.78
CA LEU A 131 -24.56 10.34 2.06
C LEU A 131 -25.93 10.43 1.36
N PRO A 132 -26.56 11.61 1.29
CA PRO A 132 -27.80 11.81 0.57
C PRO A 132 -27.70 11.44 -0.91
N VAL A 133 -28.79 10.90 -1.47
CA VAL A 133 -28.89 10.52 -2.90
C VAL A 133 -28.55 11.69 -3.83
N LYS A 134 -28.87 12.92 -3.44
CA LYS A 134 -28.49 14.13 -4.20
C LYS A 134 -26.97 14.23 -4.38
N LEU A 135 -26.21 14.09 -3.29
CA LEU A 135 -24.74 14.12 -3.32
C LEU A 135 -24.18 12.94 -4.11
N VAL A 136 -24.74 11.74 -3.92
CA VAL A 136 -24.35 10.54 -4.69
C VAL A 136 -24.54 10.75 -6.20
N LYS A 137 -25.66 11.38 -6.61
CA LYS A 137 -25.92 11.71 -8.01
C LYS A 137 -24.88 12.69 -8.55
N GLN A 138 -24.59 13.77 -7.82
CA GLN A 138 -23.55 14.74 -8.19
C GLN A 138 -22.17 14.07 -8.32
N ALA A 139 -21.82 13.16 -7.40
CA ALA A 139 -20.58 12.41 -7.48
C ALA A 139 -20.53 11.49 -8.71
N SER A 140 -21.64 10.84 -9.05
CA SER A 140 -21.72 9.97 -10.24
C SER A 140 -21.60 10.76 -11.54
N GLU A 141 -22.06 12.02 -11.56
CA GLU A 141 -21.95 12.93 -12.69
C GLU A 141 -20.49 13.36 -12.97
N LEU A 142 -19.58 13.19 -12.01
CA LEU A 142 -18.14 13.46 -12.20
C LEU A 142 -17.40 12.34 -12.94
N LEU A 143 -17.97 11.13 -13.06
CA LEU A 143 -17.28 9.98 -13.67
C LEU A 143 -16.63 10.30 -15.02
N PRO A 144 -17.31 10.96 -15.99
CA PRO A 144 -16.72 11.26 -17.29
C PRO A 144 -15.46 12.15 -17.25
N GLU A 145 -15.19 12.83 -16.13
CA GLU A 145 -13.99 13.65 -15.94
C GLU A 145 -12.76 12.80 -15.57
N PHE A 146 -12.94 11.55 -15.11
CA PHE A 146 -11.85 10.71 -14.64
C PHE A 146 -11.32 9.78 -15.74
N SER A 147 -10.01 9.52 -15.73
CA SER A 147 -9.38 8.60 -16.69
C SER A 147 -9.93 7.18 -16.64
N VAL A 148 -10.48 6.75 -15.49
CA VAL A 148 -11.13 5.43 -15.31
C VAL A 148 -12.44 5.29 -16.11
N ALA A 149 -13.06 6.40 -16.55
CA ALA A 149 -14.32 6.38 -17.29
C ALA A 149 -14.28 5.52 -18.56
N GLN A 150 -13.09 5.37 -19.15
CA GLN A 150 -12.90 4.54 -20.35
C GLN A 150 -13.20 3.04 -20.13
N PHE A 151 -13.21 2.57 -18.88
CA PHE A 151 -13.53 1.19 -18.51
C PHE A 151 -14.88 1.06 -17.78
N GLU A 152 -15.49 2.18 -17.40
CA GLU A 152 -16.68 2.25 -16.54
C GLU A 152 -17.94 2.50 -17.37
N HIS A 153 -18.46 1.45 -18.00
CA HIS A 153 -19.61 1.57 -18.92
C HIS A 153 -20.98 1.29 -18.27
N HIS A 154 -21.00 0.56 -17.15
CA HIS A 154 -22.24 0.12 -16.51
C HIS A 154 -22.28 0.53 -15.03
N ILE A 155 -23.13 1.51 -14.71
CA ILE A 155 -23.30 2.05 -13.35
C ILE A 155 -23.61 0.96 -12.32
N SER A 156 -24.29 -0.13 -12.69
CA SER A 156 -24.67 -1.20 -11.75
C SER A 156 -23.50 -2.01 -11.19
N ILE A 157 -22.34 -1.97 -11.84
CA ILE A 157 -21.12 -2.67 -11.43
C ILE A 157 -19.92 -1.71 -11.30
N SER A 158 -20.20 -0.41 -11.27
CA SER A 158 -19.17 0.62 -11.24
C SER A 158 -18.64 0.85 -9.83
N GLU A 159 -17.32 1.00 -9.70
CA GLU A 159 -16.71 1.45 -8.45
C GLU A 159 -16.85 2.98 -8.27
N PHE A 160 -17.13 3.71 -9.37
CA PHE A 160 -17.05 5.17 -9.49
C PHE A 160 -18.39 5.86 -9.79
N ALA A 161 -19.50 5.13 -9.82
CA ALA A 161 -20.84 5.69 -9.93
C ALA A 161 -21.88 4.76 -9.29
N GLY A 162 -22.98 5.32 -8.79
CA GLY A 162 -24.01 4.50 -8.13
C GLY A 162 -25.33 5.23 -7.87
N SER A 163 -26.38 4.46 -7.61
CA SER A 163 -27.72 5.02 -7.28
C SER A 163 -27.86 5.46 -5.82
N ASN A 164 -26.98 4.98 -4.95
CA ASN A 164 -26.83 5.35 -3.55
C ASN A 164 -25.40 5.01 -3.09
N GLU A 165 -25.01 5.41 -1.88
CA GLU A 165 -23.64 5.19 -1.39
C GLU A 165 -23.29 3.70 -1.21
N ASP A 166 -24.26 2.83 -0.84
CA ASP A 166 -24.02 1.38 -0.69
C ASP A 166 -23.58 0.73 -2.02
N LYS A 167 -23.81 1.40 -3.14
CA LYS A 167 -23.46 0.96 -4.50
C LYS A 167 -22.42 1.86 -5.16
N PHE A 168 -21.62 2.58 -4.37
CA PHE A 168 -20.61 3.51 -4.88
C PHE A 168 -19.36 3.45 -3.98
N ASN A 169 -18.54 2.43 -4.23
CA ASN A 169 -17.38 2.10 -3.40
C ASN A 169 -16.37 3.24 -3.25
N ALA A 170 -15.98 3.92 -4.34
CA ALA A 170 -15.00 5.00 -4.26
C ALA A 170 -15.51 6.22 -3.47
N LEU A 171 -16.81 6.53 -3.55
CA LEU A 171 -17.43 7.59 -2.75
C LEU A 171 -17.54 7.18 -1.28
N HIS A 172 -17.95 5.95 -1.00
CA HIS A 172 -18.00 5.41 0.35
C HIS A 172 -16.63 5.42 1.02
N TYR A 173 -15.62 4.92 0.31
CA TYR A 173 -14.21 4.96 0.69
C TYR A 173 -13.78 6.39 1.06
N THR A 174 -14.11 7.38 0.21
CA THR A 174 -13.78 8.79 0.46
C THR A 174 -14.38 9.30 1.76
N ARG A 175 -15.67 9.02 2.01
CA ARG A 175 -16.35 9.43 3.25
C ARG A 175 -15.69 8.79 4.48
N VAL A 176 -15.39 7.49 4.42
CA VAL A 176 -14.72 6.77 5.52
C VAL A 176 -13.34 7.38 5.78
N LEU A 177 -12.54 7.65 4.75
CA LEU A 177 -11.26 8.32 4.91
C LEU A 177 -11.40 9.72 5.53
N ALA A 178 -12.41 10.50 5.13
CA ALA A 178 -12.68 11.82 5.71
C ALA A 178 -13.04 11.74 7.21
N GLU A 179 -13.73 10.67 7.63
CA GLU A 179 -13.98 10.40 9.05
C GLU A 179 -12.71 9.98 9.81
N ILE A 180 -11.94 9.04 9.26
CA ILE A 180 -10.70 8.52 9.89
C ILE A 180 -9.63 9.61 10.02
N SER A 181 -9.52 10.47 9.01
CA SER A 181 -8.64 11.66 9.03
C SER A 181 -9.18 12.77 9.94
N GLY A 182 -10.40 12.63 10.46
CA GLY A 182 -11.01 13.56 11.39
C GLY A 182 -11.45 14.87 10.75
N ILE A 183 -11.66 14.91 9.43
CA ILE A 183 -12.19 16.06 8.70
C ILE A 183 -13.68 16.20 9.00
N ILE A 184 -14.41 15.09 8.88
CA ILE A 184 -15.84 15.01 9.17
C ILE A 184 -16.12 14.08 10.35
N TYR A 185 -17.30 14.20 10.93
CA TYR A 185 -17.83 13.25 11.90
C TYR A 185 -19.35 13.22 11.82
N ARG A 186 -19.95 12.09 12.19
CA ARG A 186 -21.40 11.93 12.24
C ARG A 186 -21.93 12.14 13.66
N ARG A 187 -22.95 13.00 13.81
CA ARG A 187 -23.67 13.21 15.08
C ARG A 187 -25.13 13.58 14.82
N SER A 188 -26.04 12.96 15.57
CA SER A 188 -27.49 13.24 15.50
C SER A 188 -28.06 13.15 14.07
N GLY A 189 -27.65 12.12 13.32
CA GLY A 189 -28.12 11.88 11.95
C GLY A 189 -27.58 12.87 10.90
N ARG A 190 -26.53 13.63 11.21
CA ARG A 190 -25.88 14.59 10.31
C ARG A 190 -24.38 14.32 10.22
N TYR A 191 -23.80 14.62 9.07
CA TYR A 191 -22.36 14.78 8.91
C TYR A 191 -22.00 16.24 9.20
N HIS A 192 -20.94 16.43 9.99
CA HIS A 192 -20.40 17.73 10.37
C HIS A 192 -18.95 17.80 9.94
N VAL A 193 -18.53 18.93 9.38
CA VAL A 193 -17.11 19.24 9.17
C VAL A 193 -16.58 19.87 10.46
N LYS A 194 -15.45 19.41 11.00
CA LYS A 194 -14.87 20.01 12.22
C LYS A 194 -14.52 21.48 11.99
N LYS A 195 -14.59 22.32 13.02
CA LYS A 195 -14.32 23.77 12.89
C LYS A 195 -12.91 24.06 12.40
N GLU A 196 -11.93 23.29 12.84
CA GLU A 196 -10.55 23.37 12.37
C GLU A 196 -10.44 23.01 10.89
N ALA A 197 -11.15 21.96 10.45
CA ALA A 197 -11.21 21.58 9.03
C ALA A 197 -11.93 22.64 8.18
N GLN A 198 -13.01 23.26 8.67
CA GLN A 198 -13.66 24.38 7.97
C GLN A 198 -12.67 25.54 7.72
N LYS A 199 -11.87 25.90 8.75
CA LYS A 199 -10.83 26.95 8.63
C LYS A 199 -9.73 26.55 7.66
N GLN A 200 -9.24 25.31 7.72
CA GLN A 200 -8.24 24.78 6.79
C GLN A 200 -8.74 24.82 5.36
N TYR A 201 -9.98 24.38 5.12
CA TYR A 201 -10.60 24.40 3.80
C TYR A 201 -10.73 25.82 3.23
N GLN A 202 -11.16 26.79 4.05
CA GLN A 202 -11.24 28.19 3.62
C GLN A 202 -9.87 28.80 3.29
N ALA A 203 -8.81 28.39 3.98
CA ALA A 203 -7.47 28.94 3.80
C ALA A 203 -6.67 28.28 2.65
N GLN A 204 -6.83 26.97 2.45
CA GLN A 204 -5.95 26.17 1.58
C GLN A 204 -6.72 25.29 0.58
N GLY A 205 -8.05 25.30 0.62
CA GLY A 205 -8.88 24.42 -0.20
C GLY A 205 -8.63 22.93 0.10
N LEU A 206 -8.76 22.10 -0.93
CA LEU A 206 -8.55 20.64 -0.83
C LEU A 206 -7.12 20.25 -0.48
N GLN A 207 -6.14 21.11 -0.78
CA GLN A 207 -4.71 20.82 -0.54
C GLN A 207 -4.42 20.52 0.93
N ALA A 208 -5.18 21.12 1.86
CA ALA A 208 -5.06 20.86 3.29
C ALA A 208 -5.30 19.39 3.66
N PHE A 209 -6.08 18.66 2.86
CA PHE A 209 -6.60 17.33 3.22
C PHE A 209 -5.94 16.17 2.50
N PHE A 210 -5.16 16.43 1.44
CA PHE A 210 -4.48 15.38 0.69
C PHE A 210 -3.59 14.50 1.58
N LYS A 211 -2.65 15.10 2.32
CA LYS A 211 -1.73 14.34 3.19
C LYS A 211 -2.46 13.66 4.36
N PRO A 212 -3.35 14.33 5.12
CA PRO A 212 -4.11 13.67 6.17
C PRO A 212 -4.95 12.48 5.69
N MET A 213 -5.58 12.57 4.52
CA MET A 213 -6.35 11.45 3.96
C MET A 213 -5.44 10.34 3.43
N LEU A 214 -4.31 10.68 2.82
CA LEU A 214 -3.34 9.69 2.35
C LEU A 214 -2.75 8.91 3.52
N GLU A 215 -2.35 9.61 4.58
CA GLU A 215 -1.87 8.98 5.82
C GLU A 215 -2.95 8.08 6.43
N ALA A 216 -4.21 8.54 6.48
CA ALA A 216 -5.33 7.71 6.93
C ALA A 216 -5.50 6.45 6.08
N ALA A 217 -5.37 6.56 4.76
CA ALA A 217 -5.48 5.43 3.83
C ALA A 217 -4.41 4.37 4.08
N ILE A 218 -3.15 4.77 4.31
CA ILE A 218 -2.04 3.82 4.46
C ILE A 218 -1.87 3.29 5.90
N SER A 219 -2.36 3.98 6.92
CA SER A 219 -2.07 3.64 8.33
C SER A 219 -3.27 3.20 9.15
N LYS A 220 -4.49 3.57 8.76
CA LYS A 220 -5.70 3.39 9.58
C LYS A 220 -6.84 2.69 8.86
N TYR A 221 -7.08 3.03 7.60
CA TYR A 221 -8.13 2.39 6.80
C TYR A 221 -7.85 0.89 6.65
N ASN A 222 -8.85 0.05 6.85
CA ASN A 222 -8.73 -1.38 6.58
C ASN A 222 -8.87 -1.61 5.07
N TRP A 223 -7.79 -2.03 4.42
CA TRP A 223 -7.77 -2.26 2.98
C TRP A 223 -8.68 -3.42 2.54
N GLY A 224 -9.02 -4.34 3.43
CA GLY A 224 -9.98 -5.43 3.15
C GLY A 224 -11.46 -5.03 3.30
N TYR A 225 -11.76 -3.80 3.74
CA TYR A 225 -13.13 -3.42 4.11
C TYR A 225 -14.17 -3.52 2.97
N LEU A 226 -13.73 -3.38 1.71
CA LEU A 226 -14.59 -3.44 0.52
C LEU A 226 -14.38 -4.71 -0.30
N ASP A 227 -13.64 -5.69 0.20
CA ASP A 227 -13.54 -7.00 -0.44
C ASP A 227 -14.22 -8.09 0.40
N SER A 228 -14.38 -9.24 -0.23
CA SER A 228 -15.05 -10.40 0.37
C SER A 228 -14.05 -11.53 0.64
N PHE A 229 -12.76 -11.21 0.78
CA PHE A 229 -11.77 -12.23 1.16
C PHE A 229 -11.96 -12.59 2.63
N GLU A 230 -11.95 -13.89 2.92
CA GLU A 230 -12.16 -14.41 4.27
C GLU A 230 -10.95 -14.17 5.20
N TYR A 231 -9.78 -13.93 4.62
CA TYR A 231 -8.52 -13.75 5.34
C TYR A 231 -8.11 -12.27 5.43
N ASP A 232 -7.68 -11.88 6.63
CA ASP A 232 -7.27 -10.53 6.96
C ASP A 232 -5.75 -10.34 6.79
N ILE A 233 -5.33 -10.23 5.52
CA ILE A 233 -3.92 -9.99 5.16
C ILE A 233 -3.67 -8.49 4.98
N ASP A 234 -2.87 -7.91 5.88
CA ASP A 234 -2.54 -6.50 5.83
C ASP A 234 -1.41 -6.21 4.82
N LEU A 235 -1.78 -5.71 3.64
CA LEU A 235 -0.82 -5.26 2.62
C LEU A 235 -0.29 -3.85 2.86
N ARG A 236 -0.85 -3.11 3.82
CA ARG A 236 -0.47 -1.70 4.06
C ARG A 236 0.99 -1.58 4.42
N THR A 237 1.56 -2.51 5.16
CA THR A 237 2.99 -2.49 5.55
C THR A 237 3.92 -2.39 4.34
N PHE A 238 3.54 -2.92 3.18
CA PHE A 238 4.37 -2.95 1.98
C PHE A 238 4.05 -1.84 0.97
N TRP A 239 3.13 -0.93 1.30
CA TRP A 239 2.54 0.02 0.33
C TRP A 239 3.60 0.83 -0.43
N LEU A 240 4.65 1.31 0.26
CA LEU A 240 5.64 2.20 -0.33
C LEU A 240 6.58 1.44 -1.28
N PHE A 241 6.95 0.20 -0.92
CA PHE A 241 7.66 -0.69 -1.82
C PHE A 241 6.83 -0.98 -3.07
N MET A 242 5.57 -1.37 -2.90
CA MET A 242 4.69 -1.67 -4.02
C MET A 242 4.47 -0.44 -4.93
N LEU A 243 4.37 0.76 -4.34
CA LEU A 243 4.23 2.02 -5.07
C LEU A 243 5.47 2.34 -5.89
N TRP A 244 6.66 2.20 -5.29
CA TRP A 244 7.92 2.42 -5.98
C TRP A 244 8.10 1.46 -7.17
N ARG A 245 7.79 0.18 -6.98
CA ARG A 245 7.87 -0.85 -8.02
C ARG A 245 6.91 -0.57 -9.16
N ILE A 246 5.62 -0.39 -8.85
CA ILE A 246 4.62 -0.17 -9.90
C ILE A 246 4.87 1.13 -10.69
N GLN A 247 5.39 2.18 -10.04
CA GLN A 247 5.80 3.42 -10.71
C GLN A 247 7.01 3.22 -11.65
N SER A 248 7.84 2.21 -11.38
CA SER A 248 9.07 1.95 -12.15
C SER A 248 8.82 1.14 -13.42
N HIS A 249 7.99 0.09 -13.36
CA HIS A 249 7.83 -0.86 -14.47
C HIS A 249 6.37 -1.10 -14.90
N ASN A 250 5.38 -0.55 -14.19
CA ASN A 250 3.95 -0.61 -14.53
C ASN A 250 3.32 -2.02 -14.62
N SER A 251 4.04 -3.09 -14.29
CA SER A 251 3.56 -4.47 -14.41
C SER A 251 3.09 -5.01 -13.06
N VAL A 252 1.82 -5.37 -12.95
CA VAL A 252 1.25 -5.96 -11.73
C VAL A 252 1.79 -7.37 -11.51
N ASP A 253 1.97 -8.15 -12.57
CA ASP A 253 2.52 -9.52 -12.46
C ASP A 253 3.95 -9.52 -11.91
N GLN A 254 4.78 -8.57 -12.38
CA GLN A 254 6.13 -8.39 -11.86
C GLN A 254 6.11 -7.90 -10.41
N LEU A 255 5.22 -6.95 -10.08
CA LEU A 255 5.05 -6.47 -8.71
C LEU A 255 4.72 -7.62 -7.75
N VAL A 256 3.82 -8.52 -8.15
CA VAL A 256 3.44 -9.69 -7.34
C VAL A 256 4.64 -10.58 -7.07
N GLU A 257 5.45 -10.88 -8.08
CA GLU A 257 6.66 -11.69 -7.92
C GLU A 257 7.66 -11.03 -6.96
N GLU A 258 7.90 -9.73 -7.13
CA GLU A 258 8.81 -8.96 -6.29
C GLU A 258 8.33 -8.89 -4.83
N VAL A 259 7.02 -8.74 -4.58
CA VAL A 259 6.44 -8.80 -3.23
C VAL A 259 6.62 -10.18 -2.60
N MET A 260 6.38 -11.26 -3.35
CA MET A 260 6.54 -12.62 -2.85
C MET A 260 8.00 -12.95 -2.49
N ILE A 261 8.95 -12.40 -3.25
CA ILE A 261 10.40 -12.55 -3.01
C ILE A 261 10.84 -11.70 -1.82
N ALA A 262 10.42 -10.43 -1.76
CA ALA A 262 10.80 -9.50 -0.70
C ALA A 262 10.21 -9.88 0.67
N PHE A 263 8.98 -10.43 0.68
CA PHE A 263 8.22 -10.66 1.91
C PHE A 263 7.69 -12.10 1.98
N PRO A 264 8.57 -13.11 2.08
CA PRO A 264 8.15 -14.51 2.12
C PRO A 264 7.28 -14.85 3.34
N ASP A 265 7.37 -14.08 4.44
CA ASP A 265 6.54 -14.29 5.63
C ASP A 265 5.06 -13.95 5.36
N LEU A 266 4.76 -13.08 4.39
CA LEU A 266 3.39 -12.82 3.92
C LEU A 266 2.71 -14.11 3.45
N LEU A 267 3.49 -15.00 2.85
CA LEU A 267 3.02 -16.26 2.28
C LEU A 267 2.60 -17.25 3.36
N LEU A 268 3.23 -17.18 4.54
CA LEU A 268 2.92 -18.04 5.67
C LEU A 268 1.58 -17.67 6.31
N ALA A 269 1.12 -16.44 6.14
CA ALA A 269 -0.15 -15.96 6.65
C ALA A 269 -1.35 -16.34 5.76
N LEU A 270 -1.10 -16.76 4.51
CA LEU A 270 -2.15 -17.13 3.57
C LEU A 270 -2.67 -18.56 3.83
N PRO A 271 -3.99 -18.79 3.70
CA PRO A 271 -4.56 -20.12 3.86
C PRO A 271 -4.00 -21.10 2.82
N THR A 272 -3.84 -22.36 3.24
CA THR A 272 -3.26 -23.43 2.39
C THR A 272 -4.30 -24.41 1.85
N ASP A 273 -5.56 -24.28 2.28
CA ASP A 273 -6.67 -25.18 1.99
C ASP A 273 -7.49 -24.80 0.74
N ASP A 274 -7.42 -23.55 0.26
CA ASP A 274 -8.09 -23.22 -1.02
C ASP A 274 -7.33 -23.73 -2.25
N ASN A 275 -8.10 -24.11 -3.28
CA ASN A 275 -7.61 -24.61 -4.58
C ASN A 275 -6.79 -23.61 -5.44
N PHE A 276 -6.51 -22.40 -4.96
CA PHE A 276 -5.78 -21.39 -5.73
C PHE A 276 -4.27 -21.42 -5.45
N PRO A 277 -3.41 -21.35 -6.49
CA PRO A 277 -1.98 -21.15 -6.29
C PRO A 277 -1.70 -19.89 -5.48
N LEU A 278 -0.69 -19.95 -4.62
CA LEU A 278 -0.31 -18.86 -3.72
C LEU A 278 -0.04 -17.53 -4.46
N LYS A 279 0.64 -17.58 -5.62
CA LYS A 279 0.85 -16.42 -6.49
C LYS A 279 -0.46 -15.77 -6.92
N ARG A 280 -1.49 -16.57 -7.21
CA ARG A 280 -2.82 -16.06 -7.57
C ARG A 280 -3.50 -15.40 -6.38
N LYS A 281 -3.39 -15.94 -5.17
CA LYS A 281 -3.93 -15.31 -3.96
C LYS A 281 -3.32 -13.93 -3.70
N VAL A 282 -1.99 -13.83 -3.81
CA VAL A 282 -1.26 -12.56 -3.67
C VAL A 282 -1.64 -11.57 -4.78
N SER A 283 -1.73 -12.02 -6.04
CA SER A 283 -2.19 -11.20 -7.17
C SER A 283 -3.60 -10.64 -6.92
N LEU A 284 -4.55 -11.47 -6.49
CA LEU A 284 -5.92 -11.03 -6.19
C LEU A 284 -5.97 -9.98 -5.07
N LEU A 285 -5.18 -10.16 -4.01
CA LEU A 285 -5.11 -9.19 -2.93
C LEU A 285 -4.47 -7.86 -3.39
N ILE A 286 -3.35 -7.91 -4.11
CA ILE A 286 -2.67 -6.71 -4.60
C ILE A 286 -3.55 -5.96 -5.61
N GLU A 287 -4.15 -6.65 -6.57
CA GLU A 287 -5.06 -6.03 -7.55
C GLU A 287 -6.25 -5.36 -6.85
N SER A 288 -6.95 -6.10 -5.98
CA SER A 288 -8.14 -5.59 -5.29
C SER A 288 -7.82 -4.43 -4.34
N ARG A 289 -6.87 -4.62 -3.42
CA ARG A 289 -6.66 -3.71 -2.27
C ARG A 289 -5.74 -2.55 -2.62
N PHE A 290 -4.68 -2.81 -3.40
CA PHE A 290 -3.65 -1.82 -3.70
C PHE A 290 -3.91 -1.13 -5.04
N ILE A 291 -4.09 -1.88 -6.13
CA ILE A 291 -4.23 -1.30 -7.47
C ILE A 291 -5.59 -0.60 -7.63
N GLU A 292 -6.68 -1.34 -7.43
CA GLU A 292 -8.04 -0.82 -7.67
C GLU A 292 -8.49 0.14 -6.57
N ARG A 293 -8.54 -0.32 -5.32
CA ARG A 293 -9.20 0.41 -4.21
C ARG A 293 -8.28 1.38 -3.47
N PHE A 294 -7.02 1.48 -3.88
CA PHE A 294 -6.11 2.54 -3.45
C PHE A 294 -5.63 3.37 -4.64
N LEU A 295 -4.80 2.84 -5.54
CA LEU A 295 -4.22 3.68 -6.59
C LEU A 295 -5.24 4.24 -7.60
N GLN A 296 -6.20 3.44 -8.09
CA GLN A 296 -7.22 3.97 -9.00
C GLN A 296 -8.20 4.90 -8.29
N PHE A 297 -8.64 4.58 -7.07
CA PHE A 297 -9.53 5.46 -6.30
C PHE A 297 -8.96 6.86 -6.10
N TRP A 298 -7.64 6.95 -5.89
CA TRP A 298 -6.94 8.22 -5.75
C TRP A 298 -6.62 8.92 -7.08
N GLY A 299 -6.81 8.24 -8.23
CA GLY A 299 -6.48 8.76 -9.55
C GLY A 299 -4.98 8.70 -9.87
N PHE A 300 -4.23 7.83 -9.20
CA PHE A 300 -2.79 7.67 -9.42
C PHE A 300 -2.45 6.80 -10.63
N ILE A 301 -3.28 5.80 -10.92
CA ILE A 301 -3.13 4.88 -12.04
C ILE A 301 -4.50 4.53 -12.61
N ILE A 302 -4.52 3.95 -13.80
CA ILE A 302 -5.66 3.17 -14.32
C ILE A 302 -5.17 1.81 -14.80
N ILE A 303 -6.04 0.81 -14.82
CA ILE A 303 -5.77 -0.52 -15.37
C ILE A 303 -7.00 -1.02 -16.13
N ASP A 304 -6.77 -1.74 -17.23
CA ASP A 304 -7.84 -2.44 -17.93
C ASP A 304 -8.43 -3.52 -17.00
N PRO A 305 -9.75 -3.54 -16.72
CA PRO A 305 -10.32 -4.56 -15.84
C PRO A 305 -10.33 -5.96 -16.49
N ARG A 306 -10.18 -6.07 -17.81
CA ARG A 306 -10.18 -7.35 -18.51
C ARG A 306 -8.95 -8.16 -18.12
N CYS A 307 -9.16 -9.41 -17.71
CA CYS A 307 -8.06 -10.35 -17.49
C CYS A 307 -7.77 -11.20 -18.73
N TYR A 308 -8.73 -11.27 -19.66
CA TYR A 308 -8.64 -12.08 -20.88
C TYR A 308 -9.20 -11.32 -22.08
N VAL A 309 -8.62 -11.55 -23.25
CA VAL A 309 -9.16 -11.11 -24.55
C VAL A 309 -9.09 -12.30 -25.49
N ASN A 310 -10.23 -12.66 -26.10
CA ASN A 310 -10.35 -13.82 -27.00
C ASN A 310 -9.90 -15.17 -26.38
N GLY A 311 -10.01 -15.32 -25.05
CA GLY A 311 -9.61 -16.52 -24.32
C GLY A 311 -8.15 -16.52 -23.85
N ASP A 312 -7.34 -15.58 -24.32
CA ASP A 312 -5.94 -15.45 -23.89
C ASP A 312 -5.80 -14.48 -22.72
N PRO A 313 -5.01 -14.82 -21.69
CA PRO A 313 -4.72 -13.91 -20.60
C PRO A 313 -3.97 -12.68 -21.13
N ILE A 314 -4.34 -11.49 -20.66
CA ILE A 314 -3.63 -10.27 -21.01
C ILE A 314 -2.68 -9.85 -19.90
N ALA A 315 -1.56 -9.23 -20.29
CA ALA A 315 -0.62 -8.66 -19.34
C ALA A 315 -1.31 -7.60 -18.47
N ARG A 316 -1.15 -7.70 -17.15
CA ARG A 316 -1.74 -6.77 -16.19
C ARG A 316 -0.85 -5.53 -16.06
N VAL A 317 -1.01 -4.57 -16.97
CA VAL A 317 -0.19 -3.35 -17.04
C VAL A 317 -1.02 -2.12 -16.64
N VAL A 318 -0.50 -1.32 -15.71
CA VAL A 318 -1.11 -0.06 -15.29
C VAL A 318 -0.67 1.10 -16.18
N GLN A 319 -1.52 2.11 -16.33
CA GLN A 319 -1.13 3.40 -16.91
C GLN A 319 -1.01 4.42 -15.77
N VAL A 320 0.22 4.84 -15.49
CA VAL A 320 0.51 5.84 -14.46
C VAL A 320 -0.02 7.20 -14.87
N GLN A 321 -0.85 7.79 -14.00
CA GLN A 321 -1.40 9.13 -14.21
C GLN A 321 -0.43 10.21 -13.72
N PRO A 322 -0.52 11.45 -14.26
CA PRO A 322 0.35 12.56 -13.84
C PRO A 322 0.34 12.81 -12.33
N LEU A 323 -0.82 12.62 -11.70
CA LEU A 323 -1.02 12.83 -10.27
C LEU A 323 -0.07 12.00 -9.41
N LEU A 324 0.22 10.74 -9.79
CA LEU A 324 1.14 9.88 -9.03
C LEU A 324 2.55 10.49 -8.99
N LYS A 325 3.07 10.92 -10.15
CA LYS A 325 4.42 11.48 -10.27
C LYS A 325 4.55 12.86 -9.62
N GLN A 326 3.45 13.61 -9.55
CA GLN A 326 3.39 14.86 -8.80
C GLN A 326 3.41 14.60 -7.29
N ALA A 327 2.66 13.60 -6.83
CA ALA A 327 2.54 13.27 -5.42
C ALA A 327 3.78 12.55 -4.86
N PHE A 328 4.39 11.62 -5.61
CA PHE A 328 5.47 10.76 -5.11
C PHE A 328 6.72 10.86 -5.98
N GLN A 329 7.83 11.27 -5.35
CA GLN A 329 9.14 11.36 -5.97
C GLN A 329 10.15 10.57 -5.18
N PHE A 330 10.54 9.42 -5.71
CA PHE A 330 11.55 8.55 -5.11
C PHE A 330 12.96 9.06 -5.41
N THR A 331 13.85 9.00 -4.42
CA THR A 331 15.26 9.41 -4.53
C THR A 331 16.23 8.24 -4.32
N ILE A 332 15.75 7.02 -4.55
CA ILE A 332 16.59 5.83 -4.52
C ILE A 332 17.40 5.79 -5.80
N ASN A 333 18.72 5.67 -5.65
CA ASN A 333 19.60 5.28 -6.73
C ASN A 333 19.50 3.76 -6.87
N THR A 334 18.74 3.28 -7.84
CA THR A 334 18.74 1.87 -8.25
C THR A 334 19.48 1.67 -9.55
#